data_AF-A0A564WHC1-F1
#
_entry.id   AF-A0A564WHC1-F1
#
_cell.length_a   1.000
_cell.length_b   1.000
_cell.length_c   1.000
_cell.angle_alpha   90.00
_cell.angle_beta   90.00
_cell.angle_gamma   90.00
#
_symmetry.space_group_name_H-M   'P 1'
#
loop_
_entity.id
_entity.type
_entity.pdbx_description
1 polymer ?
#
loop_
_entity_poly.entity_id
_entity_poly.type
_entity_poly.pdbx_seq_one_letter_code
_entity_poly.pdbx_strand_id
1 'polypeptide(L)' 'MTETTTSTAPLAQFDRWIACVSREIQFRHRVYPALITRGKMTAEQAAREIDTMGEVLAYLQSQRRVAANHA' A
#
# COMPACT_ATOMS: atom_id res chain seq x y z
N MET A 1 -39.06 -7.36 -1.13
CA MET A 1 -37.73 -7.96 -0.89
C MET A 1 -36.86 -7.61 -2.07
N THR A 2 -35.99 -6.62 -1.94
CA THR A 2 -34.89 -6.37 -2.87
C THR A 2 -33.68 -6.06 -2.01
N GLU A 3 -32.70 -6.95 -2.13
CA GLU A 3 -31.57 -7.12 -1.22
C GLU A 3 -30.57 -5.98 -1.35
N THR A 4 -30.21 -5.40 -0.20
CA THR A 4 -29.17 -4.39 -0.04
C THR A 4 -27.79 -5.07 0.00
N THR A 5 -27.22 -5.42 -1.15
CA THR A 5 -25.90 -6.10 -1.21
C THR A 5 -24.75 -5.26 -1.79
N THR A 6 -24.93 -3.96 -1.99
CA THR A 6 -23.94 -3.15 -2.75
C THR A 6 -22.74 -2.64 -1.94
N SER A 7 -22.72 -2.70 -0.61
CA SER A 7 -21.77 -1.89 0.20
C SER A 7 -20.46 -2.57 0.64
N THR A 8 -20.29 -3.90 0.50
CA THR A 8 -19.15 -4.62 1.12
C THR A 8 -17.93 -4.83 0.20
N ALA A 9 -18.14 -4.89 -1.12
CA ALA A 9 -17.08 -5.12 -2.10
C ALA A 9 -15.95 -4.05 -2.12
N PRO A 10 -16.22 -2.74 -1.89
CA PRO A 10 -15.19 -1.71 -1.90
C PRO A 10 -14.17 -1.87 -0.75
N LEU A 11 -14.63 -2.22 0.46
CA LEU A 11 -13.76 -2.37 1.62
C LEU A 11 -12.78 -3.53 1.47
N ALA A 12 -13.28 -4.69 1.01
CA ALA A 12 -12.45 -5.85 0.75
C ALA A 12 -11.42 -5.61 -0.37
N GLN A 13 -11.72 -4.73 -1.33
CA GLN A 13 -10.76 -4.31 -2.35
C GLN A 13 -9.65 -3.44 -1.75
N PHE A 14 -9.99 -2.43 -0.95
CA PHE A 14 -9.00 -1.61 -0.26
C PHE A 14 -8.11 -2.44 0.68
N ASP A 15 -8.69 -3.39 1.42
CA ASP A 15 -7.93 -4.30 2.30
C ASP A 15 -6.88 -5.11 1.52
N ARG A 16 -7.25 -5.63 0.34
CA ARG A 16 -6.31 -6.34 -0.53
C ARG A 16 -5.19 -5.44 -1.04
N TRP A 17 -5.52 -4.21 -1.45
CA TRP A 17 -4.52 -3.25 -1.93
C TRP A 17 -3.56 -2.81 -0.82
N ILE A 18 -4.08 -2.46 0.36
CA ILE A 18 -3.29 -2.11 1.55
C ILE A 18 -2.33 -3.25 1.91
N ALA A 19 -2.84 -4.49 1.94
CA ALA A 19 -2.00 -5.66 2.24
C ALA A 19 -0.92 -5.88 1.19
N CYS A 20 -1.21 -5.64 -0.09
CA CYS A 20 -0.23 -5.75 -1.17
C CYS A 20 0.89 -4.72 -1.03
N VAL A 21 0.52 -3.44 -0.92
CA VAL A 21 1.49 -2.32 -0.81
C VAL A 21 2.34 -2.44 0.46
N SER A 22 1.74 -2.85 1.58
CA SER A 22 2.48 -3.06 2.83
C SER A 22 3.54 -4.15 2.70
N ARG A 23 3.22 -5.28 2.05
CA ARG A 23 4.21 -6.35 1.79
C ARG A 23 5.33 -5.87 0.87
N GLU A 24 5.01 -5.08 -0.13
CA GLU A 24 5.99 -4.51 -1.05
C GLU A 24 6.96 -3.57 -0.33
N ILE A 25 6.47 -2.68 0.54
CA ILE A 25 7.32 -1.82 1.38
C ILE A 25 8.26 -2.66 2.25
N GLN A 26 7.74 -3.69 2.91
CA GLN A 26 8.57 -4.60 3.72
C GLN A 26 9.61 -5.35 2.89
N PHE A 27 9.24 -5.78 1.68
CA PHE A 27 10.15 -6.43 0.76
C PHE A 27 11.28 -5.48 0.34
N ARG A 28 10.96 -4.24 -0.03
CA ARG A 28 11.94 -3.20 -0.39
C ARG A 28 12.90 -2.91 0.75
N HIS A 29 12.41 -2.76 1.99
CA HIS A 29 13.27 -2.59 3.16
C HIS A 29 14.26 -3.74 3.37
N ARG A 30 13.92 -4.97 2.96
CA ARG A 30 14.81 -6.13 3.06
C ARG A 30 15.80 -6.22 1.89
N VAL A 31 15.36 -5.90 0.67
CA VAL A 31 16.14 -6.13 -0.55
C VAL A 31 17.02 -4.94 -0.92
N TYR A 32 16.54 -3.72 -0.74
CA TYR A 32 17.26 -2.51 -1.16
C TYR A 32 18.62 -2.34 -0.49
N PRO A 33 18.81 -2.65 0.81
CA PRO A 33 20.14 -2.59 1.41
C PRO A 33 21.19 -3.41 0.65
N ALA A 34 20.84 -4.64 0.24
CA ALA A 34 21.76 -5.49 -0.53
C ALA A 34 22.03 -4.93 -1.93
N LEU A 35 21.05 -4.31 -2.58
CA LEU A 35 21.23 -3.66 -3.88
C LEU A 35 22.11 -2.41 -3.77
N ILE A 36 21.98 -1.65 -2.68
CA ILE A 36 22.82 -0.48 -2.38
C ILE A 36 24.26 -0.92 -2.15
N THR A 37 24.49 -1.92 -1.29
CA THR A 37 25.85 -2.47 -1.05
C THR A 37 26.50 -2.98 -2.33
N ARG A 38 25.72 -3.52 -3.27
CA ARG A 38 26.20 -4.01 -4.58
C ARG A 38 26.34 -2.90 -5.64
N GLY A 39 26.05 -1.65 -5.31
CA GLY A 39 26.09 -0.51 -6.24
C GLY A 39 25.05 -0.58 -7.36
N LYS A 40 23.99 -1.39 -7.19
CA LYS A 40 22.90 -1.52 -8.18
C LYS A 40 21.76 -0.53 -7.96
N MET A 41 21.78 0.20 -6.85
CA MET A 41 20.80 1.20 -6.45
C MET A 41 21.46 2.22 -5.53
N THR A 42 21.05 3.49 -5.57
CA THR A 42 21.53 4.49 -4.60
C THR A 42 20.62 4.55 -3.37
N ALA A 43 21.16 5.01 -2.24
CA ALA A 43 20.37 5.18 -1.01
C ALA A 43 19.24 6.21 -1.20
N GLU A 44 19.49 7.28 -1.96
CA GLU A 44 18.49 8.31 -2.26
C GLU A 44 17.37 7.77 -3.12
N GLN A 45 17.69 6.91 -4.10
CA GLN A 45 16.65 6.25 -4.90
C GLN A 45 15.80 5.32 -4.04
N ALA A 46 16.44 4.51 -3.18
CA ALA A 46 15.74 3.62 -2.27
C ALA A 46 14.80 4.36 -1.33
N ALA A 47 15.27 5.47 -0.74
CA ALA A 47 14.48 6.34 0.12
C ALA A 47 13.26 6.89 -0.62
N ARG A 48 13.47 7.52 -1.79
CA ARG A 48 12.36 8.05 -2.61
C ARG A 48 11.30 7.00 -2.91
N GLU A 49 11.71 5.82 -3.34
CA GLU A 49 10.77 4.75 -3.68
C GLU A 49 10.01 4.19 -2.47
N ILE A 50 10.66 4.12 -1.31
CA ILE A 50 10.00 3.72 -0.06
C ILE A 50 8.99 4.79 0.37
N ASP A 51 9.40 6.07 0.34
CA ASP A 51 8.54 7.19 0.72
C ASP A 51 7.29 7.27 -0.17
N THR A 52 7.45 7.18 -1.49
CA THR A 52 6.32 7.15 -2.43
C THR A 52 5.37 5.99 -2.15
N MET A 53 5.88 4.79 -1.84
CA MET A 53 5.00 3.67 -1.49
C MET A 53 4.30 3.88 -0.15
N GLY A 54 4.97 4.55 0.81
CA GLY A 54 4.38 4.99 2.07
C GLY A 54 3.21 5.97 1.87
N GLU A 55 3.37 6.94 0.97
CA GLU A 55 2.30 7.88 0.59
C GLU A 55 1.09 7.15 -0.03
N VAL A 56 1.34 6.20 -0.93
CA VAL A 56 0.29 5.35 -1.53
C VAL A 56 -0.45 4.56 -0.46
N LEU A 57 0.28 3.95 0.49
CA LEU A 57 -0.34 3.21 1.60
C LEU A 57 -1.23 4.10 2.46
N ALA A 58 -0.75 5.29 2.82
CA ALA A 58 -1.49 6.26 3.61
C ALA A 58 -2.77 6.72 2.88
N TYR A 59 -2.66 6.98 1.57
CA TYR A 59 -3.80 7.33 0.73
C TYR A 59 -4.85 6.20 0.72
N LEU A 60 -4.44 4.96 0.47
CA LEU A 60 -5.36 3.80 0.45
C LEU A 60 -6.06 3.59 1.80
N GLN A 61 -5.33 3.74 2.91
CA GLN A 61 -5.91 3.67 4.25
C GLN A 61 -6.94 4.78 4.50
N SER A 62 -6.67 6.00 4.01
CA SER A 62 -7.62 7.11 4.06
C SER A 62 -8.89 6.80 3.26
N GLN A 63 -8.75 6.34 2.01
CA GLN A 63 -9.88 5.98 1.15
C GLN A 63 -10.72 4.85 1.76
N ARG A 64 -10.07 3.84 2.35
CA ARG A 64 -10.77 2.76 3.06
C ARG A 64 -11.62 3.30 4.21
N ARG A 65 -11.08 4.23 5.01
CA ARG A 65 -11.81 4.84 6.13
C ARG A 65 -13.01 5.65 5.62
N VAL A 66 -12.84 6.43 4.57
CA VAL A 66 -13.93 7.18 3.94
C VAL A 66 -15.01 6.21 3.46
N ALA A 67 -14.63 5.17 2.73
CA ALA A 67 -15.57 4.14 2.28
C ALA A 67 -16.31 3.46 3.44
N ALA A 68 -15.64 3.18 4.56
CA ALA A 68 -16.26 2.54 5.72
C ALA A 68 -17.27 3.45 6.44
N ASN A 69 -17.06 4.77 6.42
CA ASN A 69 -17.97 5.74 7.02
C ASN A 69 -19.23 5.98 6.15
N HIS A 70 -19.18 5.62 4.88
CA HIS A 70 -20.29 5.75 3.93
C HIS A 70 -20.95 4.40 3.59
N ALA A 71 -20.52 3.31 4.23
CA ALA A 71 -21.00 1.95 3.99
C ALA A 71 -22.17 1.58 4.90
#